data_AF-A0A3R9V097-F1
#
_entry.id   AF-A0A3R9V097-F1
#
_cell.length_a   1.000
_cell.length_b   1.000
_cell.length_c   1.000
_cell.angle_alpha   90.00
_cell.angle_beta   90.00
_cell.angle_gamma   90.00
#
_symmetry.space_group_name_H-M   'P 1'
#
loop_
_entity.id
_entity.type
_entity.pdbx_description
1 polymer ?
#
loop_
_entity_poly.entity_id
_entity_poly.type
_entity_poly.pdbx_seq_one_letter_code
_entity_poly.pdbx_strand_id
1 'polypeptide(L)'
;MKMSRHSAWAVGLAAATLVGIPAAASAGTIRQADTAASVNAYDPYYAPAEGKTGAALKTALHDIVKNQSKIGYSSVWNALKATDQDPANPNNVILVYSGRSQSKSAYGGDSDDWNREHVWAKSHGDFGTTTGPGTDLHHLRPEDVTVNNIRGNKDFDEGGSPVPEAPGSLTDADSFEPRDAVKGDVARMLLYMAVRYDGGDGFADLEVNDRVDNGSAPAMGRISVLKEWNRIDPPDAFERRRNQVIFDVYQHNRNPFIDHPEWVDSIW
;
A
#
# COMPACT_ATOMS: atom_id res chain seq x y z
N MET A 1 43.73 2.83 -77.37
CA MET A 1 44.69 3.94 -77.16
C MET A 1 44.85 4.09 -75.64
N LYS A 2 45.78 3.34 -75.00
CA LYS A 2 47.14 3.77 -74.52
C LYS A 2 47.05 5.05 -73.66
N MET A 3 47.53 5.18 -72.41
CA MET A 3 48.52 4.52 -71.52
C MET A 3 48.15 4.92 -70.07
N SER A 4 48.11 4.09 -69.02
CA SER A 4 49.16 3.40 -68.23
C SER A 4 50.29 4.29 -67.67
N ARG A 5 50.50 4.16 -66.34
CA ARG A 5 51.76 4.17 -65.52
C ARG A 5 51.55 4.99 -64.22
N HIS A 6 51.95 4.61 -63.00
CA HIS A 6 52.78 3.52 -62.47
C HIS A 6 52.57 3.38 -60.95
N SER A 7 52.95 2.23 -60.44
CA SER A 7 52.86 1.69 -59.07
C SER A 7 53.83 2.30 -58.05
N ALA A 8 53.53 2.17 -56.75
CA ALA A 8 54.54 1.94 -55.71
C ALA A 8 53.96 1.14 -54.53
N TRP A 9 54.71 0.11 -54.12
CA TRP A 9 54.47 -0.78 -52.99
C TRP A 9 54.99 -0.18 -51.68
N ALA A 10 54.38 -0.54 -50.54
CA ALA A 10 55.08 -0.62 -49.27
C ALA A 10 54.49 -1.74 -48.40
N VAL A 11 55.33 -2.72 -48.12
CA VAL A 11 55.14 -3.84 -47.19
C VAL A 11 55.49 -3.34 -45.78
N GLY A 12 54.62 -3.61 -44.80
CA GLY A 12 54.88 -3.31 -43.38
C GLY A 12 54.63 -4.55 -42.52
N LEU A 13 55.69 -4.99 -41.84
CA LEU A 13 55.84 -6.20 -41.05
C LEU A 13 54.91 -6.31 -39.82
N ALA A 14 54.69 -7.57 -39.41
CA ALA A 14 53.99 -8.02 -38.22
C ALA A 14 54.67 -7.64 -36.89
N ALA A 15 53.86 -7.49 -35.84
CA ALA A 15 54.26 -7.76 -34.45
C ALA A 15 53.03 -8.19 -33.63
N ALA A 16 52.93 -9.49 -33.38
CA ALA A 16 52.03 -10.05 -32.38
C ALA A 16 52.71 -9.93 -31.01
N THR A 17 52.17 -9.10 -30.13
CA THR A 17 52.58 -9.08 -28.71
C THR A 17 51.54 -9.83 -27.88
N LEU A 18 51.89 -11.05 -27.50
CA LEU A 18 51.36 -11.73 -26.32
C LEU A 18 51.69 -10.89 -25.08
N VAL A 19 50.69 -10.48 -24.33
CA VAL A 19 50.88 -10.07 -22.93
C VAL A 19 50.03 -10.99 -22.07
N GLY A 20 50.74 -11.72 -21.21
CA GLY A 20 50.23 -12.78 -20.38
C GLY A 20 49.28 -12.32 -19.29
N ILE A 21 48.45 -13.26 -18.90
CA ILE A 21 47.56 -13.25 -17.73
C ILE A 21 48.42 -13.26 -16.47
N PRO A 22 48.14 -12.41 -15.46
CA PRO A 22 48.38 -12.79 -14.07
C PRO A 22 47.06 -13.27 -13.46
N ALA A 23 47.02 -14.56 -13.14
CA ALA A 23 46.11 -15.08 -12.14
C ALA A 23 46.66 -14.69 -10.76
N ALA A 24 45.89 -13.91 -10.00
CA ALA A 24 46.07 -13.77 -8.57
C ALA A 24 44.69 -13.77 -7.92
N ALA A 25 44.45 -14.83 -7.15
CA ALA A 25 43.30 -14.99 -6.29
C ALA A 25 43.28 -13.90 -5.19
N SER A 26 42.11 -13.37 -4.90
CA SER A 26 41.77 -12.98 -3.53
C SER A 26 40.40 -13.53 -3.19
N ALA A 27 40.41 -14.39 -2.18
CA ALA A 27 39.25 -14.96 -1.53
C ALA A 27 38.48 -13.91 -0.71
N GLY A 28 37.19 -14.19 -0.47
CA GLY A 28 36.35 -13.53 0.53
C GLY A 28 35.80 -12.17 0.05
N THR A 29 34.51 -11.91 -0.01
CA THR A 29 33.42 -12.43 0.82
C THR A 29 32.15 -12.38 -0.03
N ILE A 30 31.52 -13.54 -0.25
CA ILE A 30 30.12 -13.59 -0.66
C ILE A 30 29.37 -12.79 0.39
N ARG A 31 28.78 -11.64 0.00
CA ARG A 31 27.74 -11.03 0.83
C ARG A 31 26.60 -12.04 0.82
N GLN A 32 26.61 -12.86 1.86
CA GLN A 32 25.51 -13.67 2.32
C GLN A 32 24.28 -12.77 2.22
N ALA A 33 23.38 -13.10 1.29
CA ALA A 33 22.02 -12.58 1.34
C ALA A 33 21.54 -12.94 2.73
N ASP A 34 21.31 -11.90 3.53
CA ASP A 34 20.91 -12.03 4.92
C ASP A 34 19.52 -12.67 4.92
N THR A 35 19.48 -13.99 5.03
CA THR A 35 18.29 -14.72 5.43
C THR A 35 18.05 -14.41 6.89
N ALA A 36 17.55 -13.21 7.17
CA ALA A 36 16.90 -12.89 8.42
C ALA A 36 15.41 -13.18 8.22
N ALA A 37 15.02 -14.43 8.43
CA ALA A 37 13.72 -14.68 9.02
C ALA A 37 13.66 -13.79 10.27
N SER A 38 12.73 -12.84 10.31
CA SER A 38 12.56 -11.95 11.43
C SER A 38 12.20 -12.79 12.65
N VAL A 39 13.19 -13.06 13.49
CA VAL A 39 12.95 -13.30 14.92
C VAL A 39 12.08 -12.13 15.38
N ASN A 40 10.84 -12.42 15.76
CA ASN A 40 9.91 -11.48 16.37
C ASN A 40 10.65 -10.73 17.47
N ALA A 41 11.13 -9.53 17.15
CA ALA A 41 11.63 -8.61 18.15
C ALA A 41 10.41 -8.28 19.02
N TYR A 42 10.52 -8.54 20.32
CA TYR A 42 9.49 -8.19 21.28
C TYR A 42 9.07 -6.73 21.06
N ASP A 43 7.80 -6.52 20.69
CA ASP A 43 7.19 -5.20 20.57
C ASP A 43 6.25 -5.01 21.77
N PRO A 44 6.63 -4.18 22.76
CA PRO A 44 5.79 -3.91 23.92
C PRO A 44 4.38 -3.41 23.56
N TYR A 45 4.21 -2.76 22.40
CA TYR A 45 2.91 -2.29 21.93
C TYR A 45 1.95 -3.46 21.67
N TYR A 46 2.47 -4.60 21.19
CA TYR A 46 1.70 -5.78 20.84
C TYR A 46 1.80 -6.94 21.84
N ALA A 47 2.41 -6.73 23.01
CA ALA A 47 2.56 -7.76 24.04
C ALA A 47 1.26 -8.56 24.34
N PRO A 48 0.04 -7.96 24.39
CA PRO A 48 -1.20 -8.73 24.59
C PRO A 48 -1.59 -9.66 23.44
N ALA A 49 -1.06 -9.47 22.23
CA ALA A 49 -1.35 -10.25 21.03
C ALA A 49 -0.35 -11.40 20.81
N GLU A 50 0.83 -11.35 21.44
CA GLU A 50 1.89 -12.32 21.24
C GLU A 50 1.44 -13.77 21.47
N GLY A 51 1.75 -14.65 20.50
CA GLY A 51 1.45 -16.08 20.56
C GLY A 51 -0.02 -16.46 20.38
N LYS A 52 -0.93 -15.49 20.18
CA LYS A 52 -2.34 -15.75 19.90
C LYS A 52 -2.57 -15.98 18.41
N THR A 53 -3.64 -16.69 18.07
CA THR A 53 -4.14 -16.90 16.70
C THR A 53 -5.67 -16.85 16.66
N GLY A 54 -6.24 -16.83 15.46
CA GLY A 54 -7.68 -16.84 15.21
C GLY A 54 -8.42 -15.71 15.92
N ALA A 55 -9.60 -16.03 16.46
CA ALA A 55 -10.43 -15.07 17.20
C ALA A 55 -9.70 -14.45 18.40
N ALA A 56 -8.84 -15.20 19.10
CA ALA A 56 -8.10 -14.68 20.25
C ALA A 56 -7.10 -13.59 19.85
N LEU A 57 -6.45 -13.74 18.69
CA LEU A 57 -5.58 -12.71 18.12
C LEU A 57 -6.41 -11.51 17.64
N LYS A 58 -7.50 -11.73 16.90
CA LYS A 58 -8.41 -10.66 16.46
C LYS A 58 -8.86 -9.78 17.65
N THR A 59 -9.37 -10.40 18.72
CA THR A 59 -9.80 -9.68 19.93
C THR A 59 -8.65 -8.94 20.61
N ALA A 60 -7.48 -9.56 20.74
CA ALA A 60 -6.33 -8.90 21.35
C ALA A 60 -5.88 -7.65 20.57
N LEU A 61 -5.86 -7.75 19.24
CA LEU A 61 -5.53 -6.61 18.37
C LEU A 61 -6.59 -5.52 18.45
N HIS A 62 -7.88 -5.89 18.43
CA HIS A 62 -8.99 -4.95 18.65
C HIS A 62 -8.77 -4.15 19.95
N ASP A 63 -8.51 -4.84 21.07
CA ASP A 63 -8.31 -4.21 22.38
C ASP A 63 -7.12 -3.23 22.41
N ILE A 64 -6.07 -3.51 21.63
CA ILE A 64 -4.91 -2.63 21.46
C ILE A 64 -5.30 -1.39 20.65
N VAL A 65 -5.86 -1.59 19.44
CA VAL A 65 -6.02 -0.52 18.45
C VAL A 65 -7.29 0.30 18.64
N LYS A 66 -8.25 -0.17 19.45
CA LYS A 66 -9.49 0.57 19.72
C LYS A 66 -9.27 1.89 20.43
N ASN A 67 -8.21 1.96 21.23
CA ASN A 67 -7.82 3.16 21.93
C ASN A 67 -7.05 4.08 20.98
N GLN A 68 -7.74 5.09 20.45
CA GLN A 68 -7.16 6.07 19.54
C GLN A 68 -7.63 7.49 19.83
N SER A 69 -6.75 8.45 19.58
CA SER A 69 -7.12 9.86 19.47
C SER A 69 -8.06 10.05 18.29
N LYS A 70 -9.01 10.96 18.48
CA LYS A 70 -10.05 11.25 17.49
C LYS A 70 -9.73 12.54 16.76
N ILE A 71 -9.76 12.51 15.43
CA ILE A 71 -9.66 13.72 14.61
C ILE A 71 -11.00 14.03 13.95
N GLY A 72 -11.28 15.33 13.78
CA GLY A 72 -12.45 15.81 13.05
C GLY A 72 -12.26 15.73 11.54
N TYR A 73 -13.36 15.63 10.79
CA TYR A 73 -13.32 15.43 9.33
C TYR A 73 -12.61 16.55 8.56
N SER A 74 -12.67 17.80 9.04
CA SER A 74 -11.94 18.92 8.43
C SER A 74 -10.42 18.80 8.64
N SER A 75 -9.99 18.22 9.76
CA SER A 75 -8.58 17.99 10.08
C SER A 75 -7.95 16.88 9.24
N VAL A 76 -8.77 15.97 8.67
CA VAL A 76 -8.31 14.89 7.78
C VAL A 76 -7.48 15.43 6.61
N TRP A 77 -7.84 16.58 6.04
CA TRP A 77 -7.07 17.18 4.94
C TRP A 77 -5.61 17.44 5.31
N ASN A 78 -5.38 17.98 6.51
CA ASN A 78 -4.04 18.27 6.98
C ASN A 78 -3.29 16.98 7.31
N ALA A 79 -3.99 15.98 7.84
CA ALA A 79 -3.42 14.67 8.10
C ALA A 79 -3.00 13.97 6.81
N LEU A 80 -3.85 13.90 5.78
CA LEU A 80 -3.51 13.28 4.50
C LEU A 80 -2.32 13.94 3.80
N LYS A 81 -2.19 15.27 3.91
CA LYS A 81 -1.01 15.99 3.44
C LYS A 81 0.28 15.57 4.15
N ALA A 82 0.19 15.08 5.39
CA ALA A 82 1.34 14.60 6.14
C ALA A 82 1.58 13.10 5.91
N THR A 83 0.54 12.28 6.01
CA THR A 83 0.60 10.80 5.95
C THR A 83 1.00 10.33 4.55
N ASP A 84 0.49 10.98 3.51
CA ASP A 84 0.67 10.56 2.11
C ASP A 84 1.61 11.50 1.33
N GLN A 85 2.40 12.33 2.03
CA GLN A 85 3.39 13.21 1.41
C GLN A 85 4.33 12.44 0.47
N ASP A 86 4.48 12.94 -0.76
CA ASP A 86 5.43 12.40 -1.72
C ASP A 86 6.88 12.57 -1.21
N PRO A 87 7.66 11.47 -1.06
CA PRO A 87 9.05 11.54 -0.62
C PRO A 87 9.98 12.26 -1.60
N ALA A 88 9.64 12.30 -2.89
CA ALA A 88 10.41 13.00 -3.91
C ALA A 88 9.99 14.48 -4.07
N ASN A 89 8.78 14.85 -3.63
CA ASN A 89 8.28 16.21 -3.67
C ASN A 89 7.38 16.54 -2.46
N PRO A 90 7.93 17.17 -1.40
CA PRO A 90 7.17 17.48 -0.18
C PRO A 90 5.96 18.40 -0.36
N ASN A 91 5.83 19.08 -1.50
CA ASN A 91 4.65 19.89 -1.82
C ASN A 91 3.48 19.07 -2.36
N ASN A 92 3.69 17.77 -2.60
CA ASN A 92 2.72 16.86 -3.17
C ASN A 92 2.33 15.73 -2.20
N VAL A 93 1.22 15.06 -2.52
CA VAL A 93 0.82 13.76 -1.98
C VAL A 93 0.82 12.70 -3.08
N ILE A 94 1.00 11.44 -2.71
CA ILE A 94 0.82 10.31 -3.62
C ILE A 94 -0.62 9.83 -3.53
N LEU A 95 -1.32 9.83 -4.65
CA LEU A 95 -2.68 9.33 -4.76
C LEU A 95 -2.68 7.79 -4.76
N VAL A 96 -3.56 7.16 -3.99
CA VAL A 96 -3.48 5.72 -3.69
C VAL A 96 -3.56 4.84 -4.95
N TYR A 97 -4.63 4.93 -5.72
CA TYR A 97 -4.92 4.09 -6.89
C TYR A 97 -4.22 4.61 -8.14
N SER A 98 -4.23 5.92 -8.38
CA SER A 98 -3.56 6.47 -9.56
C SER A 98 -2.03 6.49 -9.46
N GLY A 99 -1.47 6.48 -8.24
CA GLY A 99 -0.03 6.60 -8.01
C GLY A 99 0.53 7.97 -8.39
N ARG A 100 -0.33 8.92 -8.77
CA ARG A 100 0.06 10.25 -9.23
C ARG A 100 0.57 11.07 -8.05
N SER A 101 1.69 11.77 -8.25
CA SER A 101 2.14 12.82 -7.34
C SER A 101 1.35 14.11 -7.63
N GLN A 102 0.47 14.50 -6.71
CA GLN A 102 -0.47 15.61 -6.88
C GLN A 102 -0.21 16.71 -5.86
N SER A 103 -0.33 17.98 -6.26
CA SER A 103 -0.16 19.11 -5.34
C SER A 103 -1.03 18.99 -4.10
N LYS A 104 -0.45 19.25 -2.92
CA LYS A 104 -1.19 19.37 -1.65
C LYS A 104 -2.26 20.47 -1.67
N SER A 105 -2.20 21.40 -2.62
CA SER A 105 -3.18 22.48 -2.79
C SER A 105 -4.29 22.15 -3.79
N ALA A 106 -4.15 21.12 -4.62
CA ALA A 106 -5.16 20.70 -5.59
C ALA A 106 -6.14 19.71 -4.96
N TYR A 107 -6.83 20.14 -3.90
CA TYR A 107 -7.77 19.31 -3.16
C TYR A 107 -9.14 19.97 -3.12
N GLY A 108 -10.19 19.18 -3.28
CA GLY A 108 -11.53 19.71 -3.43
C GLY A 108 -12.50 18.67 -3.95
N GLY A 109 -13.30 19.07 -4.92
CA GLY A 109 -14.34 18.24 -5.53
C GLY A 109 -14.43 18.39 -7.04
N ASP A 110 -13.54 19.18 -7.65
CA ASP A 110 -13.49 19.36 -9.09
C ASP A 110 -12.67 18.24 -9.75
N SER A 111 -12.76 18.13 -11.07
CA SER A 111 -11.83 17.28 -11.84
C SER A 111 -10.38 17.72 -11.58
N ASP A 112 -9.44 16.78 -11.57
CA ASP A 112 -8.02 17.00 -11.27
C ASP A 112 -7.67 17.42 -9.83
N ASP A 113 -8.68 17.68 -8.97
CA ASP A 113 -8.48 17.69 -7.54
C ASP A 113 -8.31 16.26 -7.00
N TRP A 114 -7.63 16.15 -5.86
CA TRP A 114 -7.78 14.98 -5.01
C TRP A 114 -8.80 15.22 -3.89
N ASN A 115 -9.51 14.16 -3.52
CA ASN A 115 -10.40 14.14 -2.38
C ASN A 115 -10.04 13.01 -1.41
N ARG A 116 -10.87 12.83 -0.37
CA ARG A 116 -10.70 11.79 0.64
C ARG A 116 -11.37 10.51 0.14
N GLU A 117 -10.55 9.55 -0.24
CA GLU A 117 -10.98 8.18 -0.48
C GLU A 117 -11.14 7.45 0.85
N HIS A 118 -12.32 6.87 1.06
CA HIS A 118 -12.63 5.98 2.17
C HIS A 118 -12.42 4.55 1.67
N VAL A 119 -11.22 3.99 1.82
CA VAL A 119 -10.92 2.65 1.29
C VAL A 119 -11.89 1.62 1.83
N TRP A 120 -12.30 1.71 3.10
CA TRP A 120 -13.55 1.08 3.50
C TRP A 120 -14.74 1.97 3.08
N ALA A 121 -15.52 1.55 2.10
CA ALA A 121 -16.62 2.36 1.57
C ALA A 121 -17.65 2.68 2.67
N LYS A 122 -17.97 3.97 2.85
CA LYS A 122 -18.87 4.44 3.92
C LYS A 122 -20.25 3.79 3.93
N SER A 123 -20.77 3.42 2.75
CA SER A 123 -22.07 2.78 2.61
C SER A 123 -22.09 1.35 3.18
N HIS A 124 -20.93 0.73 3.35
CA HIS A 124 -20.77 -0.59 3.96
C HIS A 124 -20.67 -0.42 5.48
N GLY A 125 -21.77 0.02 6.11
CA GLY A 125 -21.85 0.28 7.56
C GLY A 125 -22.37 1.67 7.95
N ASP A 126 -22.75 2.49 6.96
CA ASP A 126 -23.46 3.78 7.12
C ASP A 126 -22.84 4.74 8.16
N PHE A 127 -21.52 4.77 8.28
CA PHE A 127 -20.85 5.59 9.29
C PHE A 127 -20.59 7.04 8.85
N GLY A 128 -20.83 7.34 7.57
CA GLY A 128 -20.66 8.68 7.00
C GLY A 128 -19.26 9.24 7.21
N THR A 129 -19.19 10.50 7.64
CA THR A 129 -17.92 11.21 7.90
C THR A 129 -17.77 11.60 9.37
N THR A 130 -18.48 10.88 10.25
CA THR A 130 -18.45 11.15 11.68
C THR A 130 -17.19 10.58 12.30
N THR A 131 -16.81 11.13 13.45
CA THR A 131 -15.63 10.69 14.19
C THR A 131 -15.72 9.21 14.54
N GLY A 132 -14.64 8.46 14.26
CA GLY A 132 -14.64 7.00 14.31
C GLY A 132 -14.27 6.47 12.91
N PRO A 133 -14.98 5.46 12.37
CA PRO A 133 -14.61 4.90 11.08
C PRO A 133 -14.68 5.93 9.94
N GLY A 134 -15.49 6.97 10.07
CA GLY A 134 -15.58 8.05 9.08
C GLY A 134 -14.37 8.99 9.01
N THR A 135 -13.50 8.99 10.03
CA THR A 135 -12.31 9.86 10.12
C THR A 135 -11.02 9.11 10.45
N ASP A 136 -11.04 7.78 10.44
CA ASP A 136 -9.87 6.96 10.73
C ASP A 136 -8.85 7.03 9.58
N LEU A 137 -7.70 7.61 9.88
CA LEU A 137 -6.58 7.79 8.97
C LEU A 137 -5.98 6.48 8.54
N HIS A 138 -6.20 5.34 9.19
CA HIS A 138 -5.60 4.10 8.70
C HIS A 138 -6.18 3.68 7.35
N HIS A 139 -7.43 4.03 7.02
CA HIS A 139 -8.06 3.70 5.71
C HIS A 139 -8.38 4.91 4.81
N LEU A 140 -8.27 6.13 5.33
CA LEU A 140 -8.47 7.34 4.52
C LEU A 140 -7.23 7.66 3.68
N ARG A 141 -7.38 7.81 2.37
CA ARG A 141 -6.29 8.12 1.42
C ARG A 141 -6.64 9.33 0.55
N PRO A 142 -5.66 10.09 0.04
CA PRO A 142 -5.91 11.02 -1.04
C PRO A 142 -6.08 10.25 -2.36
N GLU A 143 -7.09 10.59 -3.15
CA GLU A 143 -7.25 10.05 -4.51
C GLU A 143 -7.84 11.09 -5.45
N ASP A 144 -7.56 10.96 -6.74
CA ASP A 144 -8.18 11.77 -7.77
C ASP A 144 -9.71 11.64 -7.71
N VAL A 145 -10.42 12.77 -7.82
CA VAL A 145 -11.88 12.81 -7.71
C VAL A 145 -12.56 11.89 -8.73
N THR A 146 -12.05 11.80 -9.95
CA THR A 146 -12.63 10.95 -11.00
C THR A 146 -12.42 9.47 -10.70
N VAL A 147 -11.21 9.10 -10.25
CA VAL A 147 -10.86 7.72 -9.88
C VAL A 147 -11.65 7.28 -8.66
N ASN A 148 -11.78 8.14 -7.64
CA ASN A 148 -12.58 7.88 -6.46
C ASN A 148 -14.07 7.67 -6.84
N ASN A 149 -14.62 8.50 -7.73
CA ASN A 149 -15.99 8.32 -8.23
C ASN A 149 -16.18 6.98 -8.98
N ILE A 150 -15.18 6.53 -9.76
CA ILE A 150 -15.23 5.25 -10.46
C ILE A 150 -15.18 4.07 -9.49
N ARG A 151 -14.33 4.17 -8.46
CA ARG A 151 -14.25 3.17 -7.39
C ARG A 151 -15.60 3.09 -6.65
N GLY A 152 -16.19 4.24 -6.32
CA GLY A 152 -17.51 4.33 -5.70
C GLY A 152 -17.58 3.55 -4.39
N ASN A 153 -18.51 2.60 -4.31
CA ASN A 153 -18.68 1.69 -3.18
C ASN A 153 -18.39 0.23 -3.54
N LYS A 154 -17.64 -0.01 -4.60
CA LYS A 154 -17.33 -1.38 -5.04
C LYS A 154 -16.51 -2.10 -3.97
N ASP A 155 -16.74 -3.42 -3.90
CA ASP A 155 -15.85 -4.32 -3.18
C ASP A 155 -14.49 -4.41 -3.90
N PHE A 156 -13.50 -5.04 -3.29
CA PHE A 156 -12.20 -5.25 -3.93
C PHE A 156 -12.08 -6.68 -4.44
N ASP A 157 -11.68 -6.84 -5.69
CA ASP A 157 -11.43 -8.10 -6.38
C ASP A 157 -10.56 -7.80 -7.62
N GLU A 158 -10.44 -8.75 -8.55
CA GLU A 158 -9.67 -8.61 -9.80
C GLU A 158 -10.26 -7.63 -10.83
N GLY A 159 -11.42 -7.01 -10.57
CA GLY A 159 -12.01 -6.02 -11.48
C GLY A 159 -12.23 -6.55 -12.90
N GLY A 160 -11.92 -5.73 -13.91
CA GLY A 160 -11.92 -6.21 -15.29
C GLY A 160 -11.38 -5.23 -16.32
N SER A 161 -12.01 -4.06 -16.46
CA SER A 161 -11.60 -3.06 -17.45
C SER A 161 -10.68 -2.00 -16.84
N PRO A 162 -9.69 -1.48 -17.59
CA PRO A 162 -8.80 -0.43 -17.09
C PRO A 162 -9.56 0.81 -16.60
N VAL A 163 -9.12 1.36 -15.47
CA VAL A 163 -9.64 2.61 -14.91
C VAL A 163 -8.90 3.79 -15.54
N PRO A 164 -9.59 4.73 -16.21
CA PRO A 164 -8.99 5.97 -16.66
C PRO A 164 -8.31 6.71 -15.51
N GLU A 165 -7.18 7.36 -15.78
CA GLU A 165 -6.38 8.12 -14.79
C GLU A 165 -5.74 7.31 -13.66
N ALA A 166 -6.05 6.02 -13.54
CA ALA A 166 -5.42 5.10 -12.59
C ALA A 166 -4.73 3.91 -13.30
N PRO A 167 -3.55 4.13 -13.92
CA PRO A 167 -2.88 3.09 -14.67
C PRO A 167 -2.57 1.87 -13.79
N GLY A 168 -2.94 0.68 -14.31
CA GLY A 168 -2.78 -0.59 -13.61
C GLY A 168 -3.93 -0.94 -12.66
N SER A 169 -4.88 -0.03 -12.42
CA SER A 169 -6.12 -0.37 -11.70
C SER A 169 -7.20 -0.81 -12.68
N LEU A 170 -7.99 -1.81 -12.29
CA LEU A 170 -9.12 -2.34 -13.06
C LEU A 170 -10.44 -2.15 -12.30
N THR A 171 -11.55 -2.14 -13.03
CA THR A 171 -12.89 -2.10 -12.44
C THR A 171 -13.90 -2.83 -13.33
N ASP A 172 -14.94 -3.36 -12.70
CA ASP A 172 -16.13 -3.86 -13.36
C ASP A 172 -17.40 -3.33 -12.66
N ALA A 173 -18.48 -4.11 -12.67
CA ALA A 173 -19.77 -3.69 -12.15
C ALA A 173 -19.79 -3.57 -10.61
N ASP A 174 -19.11 -4.49 -9.90
CA ASP A 174 -19.20 -4.64 -8.45
C ASP A 174 -17.83 -4.63 -7.75
N SER A 175 -16.74 -4.64 -8.51
CA SER A 175 -15.39 -4.71 -7.97
C SER A 175 -14.38 -3.72 -8.55
N PHE A 176 -13.36 -3.43 -7.74
CA PHE A 176 -12.21 -2.62 -8.09
C PHE A 176 -10.92 -3.38 -7.75
N GLU A 177 -9.99 -3.43 -8.69
CA GLU A 177 -8.64 -3.93 -8.51
C GLU A 177 -7.68 -2.73 -8.49
N PRO A 178 -6.97 -2.45 -7.39
CA PRO A 178 -5.97 -1.41 -7.39
C PRO A 178 -4.72 -1.88 -8.14
N ARG A 179 -3.91 -0.93 -8.61
CA ARG A 179 -2.57 -1.22 -9.15
C ARG A 179 -1.74 -2.06 -8.19
N ASP A 180 -0.88 -2.93 -8.74
CA ASP A 180 -0.08 -3.91 -7.98
C ASP A 180 0.64 -3.34 -6.76
N ALA A 181 1.18 -2.13 -6.89
CA ALA A 181 2.00 -1.48 -5.86
C ALA A 181 1.21 -0.90 -4.67
N VAL A 182 -0.11 -1.12 -4.58
CA VAL A 182 -0.92 -0.82 -3.36
C VAL A 182 -1.95 -1.91 -3.04
N LYS A 183 -1.82 -3.10 -3.64
CA LYS A 183 -2.73 -4.23 -3.36
C LYS A 183 -2.67 -4.63 -1.89
N GLY A 184 -1.46 -4.73 -1.35
CA GLY A 184 -1.21 -5.05 0.04
C GLY A 184 -1.67 -3.94 0.98
N ASP A 185 -1.43 -2.67 0.62
CA ASP A 185 -1.93 -1.51 1.36
C ASP A 185 -3.45 -1.61 1.54
N VAL A 186 -4.19 -1.80 0.44
CA VAL A 186 -5.65 -1.92 0.46
C VAL A 186 -6.10 -3.08 1.32
N ALA A 187 -5.48 -4.25 1.17
CA ALA A 187 -5.78 -5.41 2.00
C ALA A 187 -5.61 -5.10 3.49
N ARG A 188 -4.47 -4.55 3.90
CA ARG A 188 -4.18 -4.24 5.30
C ARG A 188 -5.07 -3.13 5.86
N MET A 189 -5.51 -2.17 5.03
CA MET A 189 -6.48 -1.15 5.44
C MET A 189 -7.86 -1.76 5.73
N LEU A 190 -8.37 -2.65 4.88
CA LEU A 190 -9.66 -3.32 5.12
C LEU A 190 -9.64 -4.28 6.30
N LEU A 191 -8.58 -5.08 6.41
CA LEU A 191 -8.41 -6.02 7.53
C LEU A 191 -8.28 -5.26 8.85
N TYR A 192 -7.55 -4.13 8.87
CA TYR A 192 -7.52 -3.24 10.03
C TYR A 192 -8.90 -2.73 10.40
N MET A 193 -9.69 -2.25 9.43
CA MET A 193 -11.04 -1.74 9.72
C MET A 193 -11.92 -2.82 10.35
N ALA A 194 -11.83 -4.06 9.88
CA ALA A 194 -12.57 -5.19 10.42
C ALA A 194 -12.10 -5.65 11.82
N VAL A 195 -10.85 -5.36 12.20
CA VAL A 195 -10.35 -5.60 13.57
C VAL A 195 -10.69 -4.42 14.48
N ARG A 196 -10.52 -3.19 13.99
CA ARG A 196 -10.72 -1.99 14.78
C ARG A 196 -12.20 -1.84 15.14
N TYR A 197 -13.12 -2.03 14.20
CA TYR A 197 -14.54 -1.75 14.37
C TYR A 197 -15.36 -3.05 14.43
N ASP A 198 -15.28 -3.76 15.55
CA ASP A 198 -15.96 -5.06 15.78
C ASP A 198 -17.39 -4.93 16.35
N GLY A 199 -17.95 -3.71 16.35
CA GLY A 199 -19.26 -3.39 16.91
C GLY A 199 -19.31 -3.22 18.43
N GLY A 200 -18.22 -3.51 19.16
CA GLY A 200 -18.20 -3.48 20.62
C GLY A 200 -18.13 -2.09 21.26
N ASP A 201 -17.78 -1.05 20.49
CA ASP A 201 -17.54 0.32 20.99
C ASP A 201 -18.52 1.37 20.42
N GLY A 202 -19.68 0.92 19.92
CA GLY A 202 -20.78 1.79 19.48
C GLY A 202 -20.71 2.22 18.01
N PHE A 203 -19.79 1.65 17.24
CA PHE A 203 -19.77 1.73 15.78
C PHE A 203 -20.39 0.49 15.14
N ALA A 204 -20.56 0.49 13.82
CA ALA A 204 -20.97 -0.71 13.09
C ALA A 204 -19.92 -1.82 13.23
N ASP A 205 -20.38 -3.06 13.26
CA ASP A 205 -19.54 -4.26 13.20
C ASP A 205 -19.10 -4.47 11.75
N LEU A 206 -17.90 -3.97 11.44
CA LEU A 206 -17.28 -4.06 10.12
C LEU A 206 -16.60 -5.42 9.98
N GLU A 207 -16.97 -6.21 8.97
CA GLU A 207 -16.41 -7.55 8.78
C GLU A 207 -15.94 -7.80 7.35
N VAL A 208 -14.80 -8.47 7.20
CA VAL A 208 -14.41 -8.99 5.90
C VAL A 208 -15.12 -10.31 5.63
N ASN A 209 -15.49 -10.56 4.38
CA ASN A 209 -16.07 -11.82 3.95
C ASN A 209 -15.44 -12.27 2.62
N ASP A 210 -15.96 -13.31 1.98
CA ASP A 210 -15.42 -13.81 0.71
C ASP A 210 -16.38 -13.60 -0.49
N ARG A 211 -16.99 -12.43 -0.59
CA ARG A 211 -17.96 -12.07 -1.65
C ARG A 211 -17.76 -10.64 -2.16
N VAL A 212 -18.28 -10.35 -3.33
CA VAL A 212 -18.50 -8.97 -3.82
C VAL A 212 -20.00 -8.66 -3.77
N ASP A 213 -20.37 -7.43 -4.07
CA ASP A 213 -21.75 -6.94 -4.08
C ASP A 213 -22.44 -7.05 -2.71
N ASN A 214 -21.74 -6.59 -1.66
CA ASN A 214 -22.26 -6.60 -0.29
C ASN A 214 -23.37 -5.57 -0.02
N GLY A 215 -23.72 -4.73 -1.01
CA GLY A 215 -24.73 -3.69 -0.89
C GLY A 215 -24.44 -2.72 0.26
N SER A 216 -25.35 -2.65 1.24
CA SER A 216 -25.19 -1.80 2.44
C SER A 216 -24.80 -2.57 3.70
N ALA A 217 -24.51 -3.87 3.58
CA ALA A 217 -24.03 -4.64 4.72
C ALA A 217 -22.72 -4.03 5.23
N PRO A 218 -22.43 -4.06 6.55
CA PRO A 218 -21.16 -3.59 7.09
C PRO A 218 -20.03 -4.59 6.79
N ALA A 219 -19.88 -4.96 5.52
CA ALA A 219 -18.90 -5.92 5.08
C ALA A 219 -18.22 -5.48 3.79
N MET A 220 -16.90 -5.64 3.72
CA MET A 220 -16.12 -5.46 2.50
C MET A 220 -15.37 -6.75 2.20
N GLY A 221 -15.57 -7.29 1.01
CA GLY A 221 -15.30 -8.71 0.79
C GLY A 221 -14.11 -9.08 -0.06
N ARG A 222 -14.11 -10.37 -0.44
CA ARG A 222 -13.02 -11.19 -1.02
C ARG A 222 -11.76 -11.27 -0.18
N ILE A 223 -11.92 -11.65 1.09
CA ILE A 223 -10.81 -11.97 1.99
C ILE A 223 -9.80 -12.94 1.39
N SER A 224 -10.22 -13.90 0.56
CA SER A 224 -9.28 -14.77 -0.17
C SER A 224 -8.29 -13.98 -1.03
N VAL A 225 -8.77 -12.94 -1.71
CA VAL A 225 -8.00 -12.01 -2.54
C VAL A 225 -7.18 -11.07 -1.67
N LEU A 226 -7.77 -10.50 -0.61
CA LEU A 226 -7.06 -9.61 0.31
C LEU A 226 -5.86 -10.31 0.97
N LYS A 227 -6.01 -11.58 1.36
CA LYS A 227 -4.92 -12.40 1.90
C LYS A 227 -3.81 -12.59 0.87
N GLU A 228 -4.17 -12.83 -0.39
CA GLU A 228 -3.18 -12.97 -1.46
C GLU A 228 -2.45 -11.66 -1.73
N TRP A 229 -3.18 -10.55 -1.87
CA TRP A 229 -2.64 -9.21 -2.03
C TRP A 229 -1.67 -8.83 -0.90
N ASN A 230 -2.02 -9.14 0.36
CA ASN A 230 -1.13 -8.93 1.49
C ASN A 230 0.19 -9.72 1.38
N ARG A 231 0.19 -10.92 0.80
CA ARG A 231 1.40 -11.74 0.63
C ARG A 231 2.27 -11.26 -0.52
N ILE A 232 1.66 -10.89 -1.65
CA ILE A 232 2.41 -10.53 -2.87
C ILE A 232 2.90 -9.07 -2.85
N ASP A 233 2.27 -8.21 -2.05
CA ASP A 233 2.64 -6.81 -1.84
C ASP A 233 2.89 -6.53 -0.35
N PRO A 234 4.09 -6.91 0.17
CA PRO A 234 4.44 -6.70 1.57
C PRO A 234 4.59 -5.21 1.89
N PRO A 235 4.46 -4.79 3.17
CA PRO A 235 4.59 -3.39 3.53
C PRO A 235 5.87 -2.75 3.02
N ASP A 236 5.74 -1.58 2.40
CA ASP A 236 6.87 -0.83 1.87
C ASP A 236 7.31 0.30 2.82
N ALA A 237 8.30 1.10 2.40
CA ALA A 237 8.78 2.21 3.21
C ALA A 237 7.76 3.35 3.34
N PHE A 238 6.94 3.56 2.32
CA PHE A 238 5.92 4.60 2.31
C PHE A 238 4.79 4.25 3.29
N GLU A 239 4.29 3.02 3.23
CA GLU A 239 3.23 2.52 4.08
C GLU A 239 3.66 2.45 5.56
N ARG A 240 4.86 1.94 5.86
CA ARG A 240 5.39 1.97 7.24
C ARG A 240 5.55 3.39 7.78
N ARG A 241 6.04 4.32 6.96
CA ARG A 241 6.16 5.74 7.35
C ARG A 241 4.80 6.36 7.60
N ARG A 242 3.79 6.00 6.80
CA ARG A 242 2.40 6.41 7.01
C ARG A 242 1.86 5.93 8.36
N ASN A 243 2.01 4.64 8.67
CA ASN A 243 1.61 4.04 9.95
C ASN A 243 2.28 4.77 11.14
N GLN A 244 3.58 5.06 11.01
CA GLN A 244 4.34 5.79 12.03
C GLN A 244 3.83 7.24 12.22
N VAL A 245 3.54 7.97 11.15
CA VAL A 245 3.02 9.35 11.26
C VAL A 245 1.65 9.37 11.93
N ILE A 246 0.77 8.40 11.61
CA ILE A 246 -0.54 8.28 12.26
C ILE A 246 -0.36 8.03 13.76
N PHE A 247 0.56 7.15 14.13
CA PHE A 247 0.88 6.85 15.52
C PHE A 247 1.49 8.04 16.27
N ASP A 248 2.52 8.69 15.74
CA ASP A 248 3.23 9.74 16.48
C ASP A 248 2.44 11.04 16.61
N VAL A 249 1.67 11.39 15.58
CA VAL A 249 1.15 12.76 15.42
C VAL A 249 -0.36 12.86 15.56
N TYR A 250 -1.12 11.82 15.17
CA TYR A 250 -2.56 11.96 14.95
C TYR A 250 -3.44 11.08 15.86
N GLN A 251 -3.43 9.78 15.64
CA GLN A 251 -4.39 8.85 16.27
C GLN A 251 -3.76 8.00 17.37
N HIS A 252 -2.44 7.93 17.46
CA HIS A 252 -1.73 7.19 18.52
C HIS A 252 -2.10 5.70 18.61
N ASN A 253 -2.60 5.14 17.51
CA ASN A 253 -2.74 3.71 17.29
C ASN A 253 -2.06 3.32 15.98
N ARG A 254 -1.78 2.02 15.84
CA ARG A 254 -1.08 1.45 14.68
C ARG A 254 -1.99 0.48 13.94
N ASN A 255 -1.80 0.35 12.64
CA ASN A 255 -2.35 -0.77 11.88
C ASN A 255 -1.44 -2.00 12.09
N PRO A 256 -1.90 -3.03 12.81
CA PRO A 256 -1.08 -4.17 13.18
C PRO A 256 -0.65 -4.99 11.97
N PHE A 257 -1.38 -4.93 10.86
CA PHE A 257 -1.04 -5.69 9.67
C PHE A 257 0.07 -5.02 8.85
N ILE A 258 0.36 -3.73 9.08
CA ILE A 258 1.55 -3.06 8.51
C ILE A 258 2.81 -3.46 9.28
N ASP A 259 2.70 -3.58 10.60
CA ASP A 259 3.81 -3.96 11.48
C ASP A 259 4.08 -5.48 11.49
N HIS A 260 3.00 -6.27 11.39
CA HIS A 260 2.97 -7.73 11.43
C HIS A 260 2.04 -8.29 10.32
N PRO A 261 2.46 -8.22 9.04
CA PRO A 261 1.64 -8.69 7.92
C PRO A 261 1.32 -10.20 7.98
N GLU A 262 2.13 -10.99 8.68
CA GLU A 262 1.91 -12.41 8.94
C GLU A 262 0.70 -12.70 9.83
N TRP A 263 0.21 -11.72 10.60
CA TRP A 263 -0.96 -11.91 11.45
C TRP A 263 -2.27 -12.01 10.66
N VAL A 264 -2.28 -11.57 9.41
CA VAL A 264 -3.41 -11.81 8.50
C VAL A 264 -3.70 -13.31 8.39
N ASP A 265 -2.69 -14.13 8.08
CA ASP A 265 -2.82 -15.59 7.99
C ASP A 265 -2.95 -16.28 9.36
N SER A 266 -2.61 -15.57 10.43
CA SER A 266 -2.77 -16.08 11.80
C SER A 266 -4.20 -15.91 12.32
N ILE A 267 -5.00 -15.00 11.74
CA ILE A 267 -6.41 -14.77 12.08
C ILE A 267 -7.35 -15.54 11.15
N TRP A 268 -7.10 -15.49 9.84
CA TRP A 268 -7.98 -15.99 8.79
C TRP A 268 -7.33 -17.05 7.90
#